data_AF-A0A1W2E8L9-F1
#
_entry.id   AF-A0A1W2E8L9-F1
#
_cell.length_a   1.000
_cell.length_b   1.000
_cell.length_c   1.000
_cell.angle_alpha   90.00
_cell.angle_beta   90.00
_cell.angle_gamma   90.00
#
_symmetry.space_group_name_H-M   'P 1'
#
loop_
_entity.id
_entity.type
_entity.pdbx_description
1 polymer ?
#
loop_
_entity_poly.entity_id
_entity_poly.type
_entity_poly.pdbx_seq_one_letter_code
_entity_poly.pdbx_strand_id
1 'polypeptide(L)'
;MRFAGRSIPRSTSASDAVAFDFAAAERVKRIDPGRTLARRRDDALPFLGHTAFAGGPLLLDTCVYLDQMKGTAPDAVDRLADIRIVNHLMVAVQELIFAIGFLSEDDPRMPNVKAAIKRIVEAMPRHRLFVPDADVMGRPPSLPASSPERRAMPRTIGPRRSTTAPCSCRRKSSA
;
A
#
# COMPACT_ATOMS: atom_id res chain seq x y z
N MET A 1 2.25 13.12 -30.61
CA MET A 1 1.34 13.92 -29.77
C MET A 1 2.08 15.18 -29.32
N ARG A 2 1.69 16.36 -29.80
CA ARG A 2 2.23 17.65 -29.35
C ARG A 2 1.30 18.20 -28.27
N PHE A 3 1.77 18.33 -27.04
CA PHE A 3 1.05 19.12 -26.03
C PHE A 3 1.18 20.59 -26.43
N ALA A 4 0.08 21.21 -26.83
CA ALA A 4 0.01 22.66 -27.01
C ALA A 4 0.22 23.32 -25.65
N GLY A 5 1.35 24.02 -25.48
CA GLY A 5 1.76 24.65 -24.23
C GLY A 5 0.79 25.75 -23.83
N ARG A 6 -0.13 25.44 -22.92
CA ARG A 6 -0.70 26.46 -22.04
C ARG A 6 0.30 26.66 -20.90
N SER A 7 0.87 27.85 -20.81
CA SER A 7 1.66 28.28 -19.67
C SER A 7 0.79 28.21 -18.42
N ILE A 8 1.09 27.30 -17.50
CA ILE A 8 0.45 27.25 -16.18
C ILE A 8 0.89 28.51 -15.41
N PRO A 9 -0.03 29.38 -14.96
CA PRO A 9 0.35 30.55 -14.18
C PRO A 9 0.99 30.12 -12.86
N ARG A 10 2.19 30.64 -12.56
CA ARG A 10 2.82 30.50 -11.24
C ARG A 10 2.12 31.45 -10.27
N SER A 11 1.17 30.96 -9.49
CA SER A 11 0.62 31.73 -8.38
C SER A 11 1.66 31.84 -7.27
N THR A 12 2.25 33.02 -7.12
CA THR A 12 2.95 33.42 -5.89
C THR A 12 1.91 33.85 -4.85
N SER A 13 1.52 32.92 -3.98
CA SER A 13 1.04 33.27 -2.64
C SER A 13 1.95 32.61 -1.63
N ALA A 14 2.49 33.43 -0.71
CA ALA A 14 3.33 32.99 0.38
C ALA A 14 2.51 32.13 1.35
N SER A 15 2.50 30.84 1.08
CA SER A 15 2.50 29.81 2.10
C SER A 15 3.85 29.14 1.96
N ASP A 16 4.55 28.86 3.05
CA ASP A 16 5.81 28.10 3.05
C ASP A 16 5.57 26.62 2.67
N ALA A 17 4.83 26.39 1.58
CA ALA A 17 4.83 25.15 0.87
C ALA A 17 6.17 25.07 0.16
N VAL A 18 7.08 24.27 0.70
CA VAL A 18 8.32 23.89 0.01
C VAL A 18 7.90 23.38 -1.38
N ALA A 19 8.29 24.12 -2.41
CA ALA A 19 7.94 23.77 -3.78
C ALA A 19 8.62 22.46 -4.13
N PHE A 20 7.85 21.52 -4.68
CA PHE A 20 8.39 20.25 -5.18
C PHE A 20 9.47 20.50 -6.25
N ASP A 21 10.71 20.04 -6.01
CA ASP A 21 11.78 20.09 -6.99
C ASP A 21 11.81 18.79 -7.83
N PHE A 22 11.17 18.84 -8.99
CA PHE A 22 11.18 17.73 -9.95
C PHE A 22 12.61 17.39 -10.43
N ALA A 23 13.49 18.38 -10.59
CA ALA A 23 14.86 18.13 -11.01
C ALA A 23 15.68 17.44 -9.90
N ALA A 24 15.41 17.73 -8.63
CA ALA A 24 15.95 16.96 -7.50
C ALA A 24 15.47 15.51 -7.52
N ALA A 25 14.17 15.27 -7.72
CA ALA A 25 13.63 13.91 -7.83
C ALA A 25 14.29 13.12 -8.98
N GLU A 26 14.49 13.75 -10.14
CA GLU A 26 15.18 13.14 -11.28
C GLU A 26 16.67 12.86 -11.03
N ARG A 27 17.37 13.64 -10.19
CA ARG A 27 18.77 13.37 -9.85
C ARG A 27 18.92 12.03 -9.13
N VAL A 28 17.95 11.63 -8.30
CA VAL A 28 17.98 10.33 -7.60
C VAL A 28 17.89 9.16 -8.58
N LYS A 29 17.14 9.30 -9.70
CA LYS A 29 17.09 8.29 -10.77
C LYS A 29 18.45 8.00 -11.42
N ARG A 30 19.39 8.96 -11.39
CA ARG A 30 20.74 8.78 -11.94
C ARG A 30 21.65 7.95 -11.04
N ILE A 31 21.26 7.72 -9.79
CA ILE A 31 22.04 6.93 -8.82
C ILE A 31 21.87 5.42 -9.07
N ASP A 32 20.79 4.98 -9.75
CA ASP A 32 20.62 3.58 -10.23
C ASP A 32 19.93 3.55 -11.61
N PRO A 33 20.63 3.95 -12.69
CA PRO A 33 20.06 4.04 -14.02
C PRO A 33 19.94 2.65 -14.64
N GLY A 34 18.71 2.13 -14.73
CA GLY A 34 18.39 0.97 -15.57
C GLY A 34 17.92 -0.29 -14.82
N ARG A 35 17.83 -0.26 -13.49
CA ARG A 35 17.17 -1.33 -12.76
C ARG A 35 15.69 -1.02 -12.59
N THR A 36 14.87 -1.47 -13.55
CA THR A 36 13.45 -1.68 -13.27
C THR A 36 13.34 -2.57 -12.04
N LEU A 37 12.48 -2.22 -11.08
CA LEU A 37 12.23 -3.02 -9.89
C LEU A 37 11.80 -4.42 -10.30
N ALA A 38 12.76 -5.34 -10.37
CA ALA A 38 12.46 -6.74 -10.60
C ALA A 38 11.71 -7.22 -9.36
N ARG A 39 10.47 -7.68 -9.55
CA ARG A 39 9.69 -8.30 -8.49
C ARG A 39 10.55 -9.37 -7.81
N ARG A 40 10.74 -9.28 -6.49
CA ARG A 40 11.41 -10.34 -5.74
C ARG A 40 10.59 -11.62 -5.86
N ARG A 41 11.27 -12.77 -5.81
CA ARG A 41 10.55 -14.05 -5.71
C ARG A 41 9.79 -14.08 -4.39
N ASP A 42 8.66 -14.79 -4.36
CA ASP A 42 7.77 -14.82 -3.19
C ASP A 42 8.48 -15.43 -1.97
N ASP A 43 9.31 -16.45 -2.18
CA ASP A 43 10.15 -17.07 -1.15
C ASP A 43 11.21 -16.13 -0.55
N ALA A 44 11.56 -15.05 -1.24
CA ALA A 44 12.48 -14.02 -0.79
C ALA A 44 11.76 -12.82 -0.15
N LEU A 45 10.43 -12.83 -0.09
CA LEU A 45 9.66 -11.80 0.61
C LEU A 45 9.44 -12.23 2.07
N PRO A 46 9.63 -11.32 3.04
CA PRO A 46 9.39 -11.61 4.44
C PRO A 46 7.88 -11.60 4.73
N PHE A 47 7.17 -12.61 4.24
CA PHE A 47 5.75 -12.78 4.52
C PHE A 47 5.50 -13.07 6.00
N LEU A 48 4.37 -12.57 6.49
CA LEU A 48 3.90 -12.90 7.83
C LEU A 48 3.48 -14.38 7.87
N GLY A 49 3.95 -15.09 8.89
CA GLY A 49 3.44 -16.41 9.24
C GLY A 49 2.11 -16.32 10.00
N HIS A 50 1.69 -17.42 10.61
CA HIS A 50 0.46 -17.48 11.41
C HIS A 50 0.56 -16.84 12.80
N THR A 51 1.79 -16.52 13.24
CA THR A 51 2.07 -15.99 14.57
C THR A 51 2.57 -14.56 14.49
N ALA A 52 1.93 -13.67 15.24
CA ALA A 52 2.37 -12.29 15.41
C ALA A 52 3.54 -12.23 16.40
N PHE A 53 4.61 -11.51 16.04
CA PHE A 53 5.78 -11.31 16.89
C PHE A 53 5.99 -9.82 17.15
N ALA A 54 6.50 -9.47 18.33
CA ALA A 54 6.99 -8.12 18.61
C ALA A 54 8.06 -7.71 17.59
N GLY A 55 8.19 -6.40 17.34
CA GLY A 55 9.14 -5.90 16.36
C GLY A 55 9.07 -4.40 16.20
N GLY A 56 9.76 -3.89 15.17
CA GLY A 56 9.76 -2.47 14.84
C GLY A 56 8.38 -1.93 14.49
N PRO A 57 8.23 -0.59 14.44
CA PRO A 57 6.97 0.05 14.11
C PRO A 57 6.49 -0.36 12.71
N LEU A 58 5.16 -0.40 12.56
CA LEU A 58 4.49 -0.68 11.30
C LEU A 58 4.04 0.63 10.66
N LEU A 59 4.11 0.69 9.34
CA LEU A 59 3.41 1.69 8.55
C LEU A 59 2.38 0.94 7.70
N LEU A 60 1.10 1.11 7.99
CA LEU A 60 0.05 0.39 7.28
C LEU A 60 -0.35 1.14 6.01
N ASP A 61 -0.49 0.37 4.94
CA ASP A 61 -1.03 0.81 3.66
C ASP A 61 -2.57 0.81 3.68
N THR A 62 -3.21 1.51 2.74
CA THR A 62 -4.67 1.64 2.65
C THR A 62 -5.37 0.30 2.51
N CYS A 63 -4.77 -0.64 1.76
CA CYS A 63 -5.32 -1.97 1.56
C CYS A 63 -5.55 -2.72 2.88
N VAL A 64 -4.68 -2.53 3.86
CA VAL A 64 -4.81 -3.16 5.18
C VAL A 64 -6.06 -2.65 5.90
N TYR A 65 -6.31 -1.34 5.91
CA TYR A 65 -7.53 -0.79 6.52
C TYR A 65 -8.79 -1.26 5.79
N LEU A 66 -8.75 -1.34 4.45
CA LEU A 66 -9.86 -1.83 3.65
C LEU A 66 -10.19 -3.29 3.97
N ASP A 67 -9.16 -4.13 4.09
CA ASP A 67 -9.34 -5.54 4.44
C ASP A 67 -9.86 -5.71 5.88
N GLN A 68 -9.39 -4.89 6.82
CA GLN A 68 -9.93 -4.87 8.18
C GLN A 68 -11.41 -4.47 8.21
N MET A 69 -11.81 -3.42 7.48
CA MET A 69 -13.22 -3.01 7.40
C MET A 69 -14.11 -4.06 6.73
N LYS A 70 -13.58 -4.81 5.76
CA LYS A 70 -14.29 -5.91 5.11
C LYS A 70 -14.33 -7.18 5.94
N GLY A 71 -13.54 -7.27 7.02
CA GLY A 71 -13.34 -8.51 7.77
C GLY A 71 -12.58 -9.58 6.98
N THR A 72 -11.76 -9.17 6.00
CA THR A 72 -10.95 -10.07 5.16
C THR A 72 -9.47 -10.07 5.53
N ALA A 73 -9.06 -9.21 6.46
CA ALA A 73 -7.70 -9.22 6.99
C ALA A 73 -7.43 -10.54 7.74
N PRO A 74 -6.27 -11.20 7.52
CA PRO A 74 -5.90 -12.36 8.32
C PRO A 74 -5.70 -11.99 9.80
N ASP A 75 -6.12 -12.85 10.74
CA ASP A 75 -5.96 -12.64 12.19
C ASP A 75 -4.55 -12.23 12.62
N ALA A 76 -3.52 -12.74 11.92
CA ALA A 76 -2.13 -12.41 12.20
C ALA A 76 -1.83 -10.91 12.00
N VAL A 77 -2.51 -10.25 11.05
CA VAL A 77 -2.38 -8.82 10.77
C VAL A 77 -2.97 -8.01 11.91
N ASP A 78 -4.17 -8.36 12.37
CA ASP A 78 -4.82 -7.67 13.49
C ASP A 78 -3.99 -7.80 14.77
N ARG A 79 -3.53 -9.02 15.09
CA ARG A 79 -2.63 -9.25 16.22
C ARG A 79 -1.32 -8.47 16.12
N LEU A 80 -0.78 -8.28 14.92
CA LEU A 80 0.42 -7.47 14.71
C LEU A 80 0.15 -5.98 14.95
N ALA A 81 -1.02 -5.49 14.52
CA ALA A 81 -1.44 -4.12 14.78
C ALA A 81 -1.65 -3.87 16.28
N ASP A 82 -2.08 -4.88 17.04
CA ASP A 82 -2.26 -4.79 18.49
C ASP A 82 -0.93 -4.75 19.27
N ILE A 83 0.08 -5.53 18.85
CA ILE A 83 1.33 -5.68 19.61
C ILE A 83 2.46 -4.75 19.16
N ARG A 84 2.32 -4.05 18.03
CA ARG A 84 3.34 -3.14 17.50
C ARG A 84 2.85 -1.70 17.47
N ILE A 85 3.81 -0.77 17.43
CA ILE A 85 3.48 0.64 17.19
C ILE A 85 3.05 0.80 15.73
N VAL A 86 1.78 1.14 15.52
CA VAL A 86 1.22 1.42 14.20
C VAL A 86 1.29 2.91 13.90
N ASN A 87 1.94 3.24 12.79
CA ASN A 87 1.97 4.57 12.19
C ASN A 87 1.06 4.61 10.97
N HIS A 88 0.55 5.80 10.68
CA HIS A 88 -0.46 6.06 9.65
C HIS A 88 0.03 7.19 8.73
N LEU A 89 0.03 6.98 7.42
CA LEU A 89 0.27 8.07 6.48
C LEU A 89 -1.02 8.85 6.24
N MET A 90 -0.93 10.17 6.16
CA MET A 90 -2.06 11.01 5.73
C MET A 90 -2.51 10.71 4.30
N VAL A 91 -1.64 10.13 3.46
CA VAL A 91 -2.00 9.61 2.14
C VAL A 91 -3.03 8.48 2.26
N ALA A 92 -2.86 7.57 3.22
CA ALA A 92 -3.83 6.50 3.45
C ALA A 92 -5.19 7.05 3.92
N VAL A 93 -5.18 8.08 4.78
CA VAL A 93 -6.41 8.79 5.19
C VAL A 93 -7.08 9.45 3.98
N GLN A 94 -6.31 10.10 3.11
CA GLN A 94 -6.82 10.70 1.88
C GLN A 94 -7.46 9.64 0.97
N GLU A 95 -6.81 8.50 0.76
CA GLU A 95 -7.34 7.41 -0.05
C GLU A 95 -8.64 6.83 0.53
N LEU A 96 -8.72 6.67 1.85
CA LEU A 96 -9.95 6.25 2.53
C LEU A 96 -11.08 7.26 2.31
N ILE A 97 -10.82 8.57 2.49
CA ILE A 97 -11.83 9.60 2.23
C ILE A 97 -12.23 9.64 0.76
N PHE A 98 -11.27 9.46 -0.15
CA PHE A 98 -11.50 9.43 -1.59
C PHE A 98 -12.40 8.25 -2.00
N ALA A 99 -12.32 7.12 -1.30
CA ALA A 99 -13.23 5.98 -1.52
C ALA A 99 -14.71 6.33 -1.26
N ILE A 100 -15.00 7.26 -0.35
CA ILE A 100 -16.38 7.77 -0.13
C ILE A 100 -16.86 8.53 -1.38
N GLY A 101 -15.99 9.35 -1.97
CA GLY A 101 -16.31 10.14 -3.15
C GLY A 101 -16.47 9.33 -4.45
N PHE A 102 -16.11 8.04 -4.43
CA PHE A 102 -16.33 7.13 -5.56
C PHE A 102 -17.76 6.57 -5.60
N LEU A 103 -18.49 6.62 -4.48
CA LEU A 103 -19.88 6.16 -4.41
C LEU A 103 -20.83 7.27 -4.87
N SER A 104 -21.93 6.91 -5.53
CA SER A 104 -22.99 7.88 -5.84
C SER A 104 -23.68 8.35 -4.56
N GLU A 105 -24.26 9.55 -4.59
CA GLU A 105 -24.91 10.14 -3.39
C GLU A 105 -26.06 9.28 -2.86
N ASP A 106 -26.72 8.53 -3.74
CA ASP A 106 -27.83 7.62 -3.46
C ASP A 106 -27.38 6.17 -3.19
N ASP A 107 -26.08 5.88 -3.15
CA ASP A 107 -25.59 4.53 -2.91
C ASP A 107 -26.04 4.03 -1.52
N PRO A 108 -26.79 2.91 -1.43
CA PRO A 108 -27.31 2.41 -0.16
C PRO A 108 -26.20 1.98 0.83
N ARG A 109 -24.97 1.79 0.37
CA ARG A 109 -23.80 1.44 1.20
C ARG A 109 -23.16 2.66 1.85
N MET A 110 -23.44 3.87 1.34
CA MET A 110 -22.81 5.13 1.76
C MET A 110 -22.80 5.34 3.29
N PRO A 111 -23.90 5.12 4.05
CA PRO A 111 -23.89 5.32 5.49
C PRO A 111 -22.91 4.39 6.21
N ASN A 112 -22.87 3.12 5.81
CA ASN A 112 -22.01 2.11 6.42
C ASN A 112 -20.53 2.38 6.12
N VAL A 113 -20.22 2.75 4.87
CA VAL A 113 -18.84 3.09 4.46
C VAL A 113 -18.35 4.32 5.22
N LYS A 114 -19.16 5.38 5.31
CA LYS A 114 -18.83 6.58 6.10
C LYS A 114 -18.58 6.24 7.58
N ALA A 115 -19.43 5.43 8.19
CA ALA A 115 -19.29 5.03 9.58
C ALA A 115 -18.00 4.23 9.82
N ALA A 116 -17.69 3.27 8.94
CA ALA A 116 -16.48 2.44 9.05
C ALA A 116 -15.20 3.28 8.90
N ILE A 117 -15.13 4.15 7.89
CA ILE A 117 -13.99 5.03 7.67
C ILE A 117 -13.84 6.03 8.82
N LYS A 118 -14.93 6.66 9.27
CA LYS A 118 -14.92 7.59 10.41
C LYS A 118 -14.32 6.92 11.65
N ARG A 119 -14.77 5.70 11.97
CA ARG A 119 -14.27 4.93 13.11
C ARG A 119 -12.76 4.70 13.04
N ILE A 120 -12.25 4.33 11.87
CA ILE A 120 -10.81 4.08 11.69
C ILE A 120 -10.02 5.38 11.82
N VAL A 121 -10.43 6.45 11.13
CA VAL A 121 -9.71 7.73 11.15
C VAL A 121 -9.70 8.35 12.54
N GLU A 122 -10.82 8.30 13.28
CA GLU A 122 -10.90 8.81 14.65
C GLU A 122 -10.08 7.98 15.65
N ALA A 123 -9.80 6.71 15.35
CA ALA A 123 -8.94 5.86 16.17
C ALA A 123 -7.44 6.11 15.96
N MET A 124 -7.04 6.85 14.90
CA MET A 124 -5.63 7.13 14.62
C MET A 124 -5.09 8.23 15.54
N PRO A 125 -4.10 7.95 16.42
CA PRO A 125 -3.54 8.97 17.30
C PRO A 125 -2.78 10.03 16.52
N ARG A 126 -2.97 11.32 16.86
CA ARG A 126 -2.31 12.44 16.17
C ARG A 126 -0.79 12.33 16.09
N HIS A 127 -0.14 11.81 17.14
CA HIS A 127 1.32 11.62 17.18
C HIS A 127 1.81 10.42 16.35
N ARG A 128 0.91 9.66 15.73
CA ARG A 128 1.20 8.53 14.83
C ARG A 128 0.70 8.79 13.40
N LEU A 129 0.15 9.97 13.14
CA LEU A 129 -0.26 10.43 11.82
C LEU A 129 0.87 11.24 11.20
N PHE A 130 1.39 10.77 10.07
CA PHE A 130 2.51 11.39 9.36
C PHE A 130 2.04 12.05 8.07
N VAL A 131 2.33 13.34 7.94
CA VAL A 131 2.17 14.10 6.70
C VAL A 131 3.51 14.04 5.96
N PRO A 132 3.63 13.28 4.86
CA PRO A 132 4.83 13.35 4.05
C PRO A 132 4.91 14.71 3.35
N ASP A 133 6.11 15.30 3.33
CA ASP A 133 6.37 16.50 2.53
C ASP A 133 6.55 16.15 1.04
N ALA A 134 6.68 17.21 0.23
CA ALA A 134 6.85 17.09 -1.21
C ALA A 134 8.09 16.26 -1.61
N ASP A 135 9.17 16.34 -0.83
CA ASP A 135 10.42 15.61 -1.11
C ASP A 135 10.29 14.12 -0.80
N VAL A 136 9.61 13.77 0.29
CA VAL A 136 9.28 12.38 0.63
C VAL A 136 8.40 11.77 -0.45
N MET A 137 7.41 12.52 -0.94
CA MET A 137 6.51 12.07 -2.01
C MET A 137 7.21 11.95 -3.38
N GLY A 138 8.21 12.78 -3.64
CA GLY A 138 8.99 12.77 -4.89
C GLY A 138 10.14 11.78 -4.93
N ARG A 139 10.53 11.26 -3.77
CA ARG A 139 11.70 10.38 -3.65
C ARG A 139 11.41 9.04 -4.31
N PRO A 140 12.21 8.61 -5.30
CA PRO A 140 12.07 7.27 -5.83
C PRO A 140 12.49 6.23 -4.76
N PRO A 141 11.92 5.01 -4.79
CA PRO A 141 12.35 3.95 -3.88
C PRO A 141 13.84 3.69 -4.02
N SER A 142 14.61 3.87 -2.94
CA SER A 142 16.00 3.44 -2.90
C SER A 142 16.07 1.97 -2.49
N LEU A 143 16.81 1.17 -3.26
CA LEU A 143 17.06 -0.21 -2.91
C LEU A 143 18.23 -0.28 -1.91
N PRO A 144 18.16 -1.10 -0.84
CA PRO A 144 19.38 -1.60 -0.24
C PRO A 144 20.13 -2.41 -1.30
N ALA A 145 21.44 -2.18 -1.45
CA ALA A 145 22.28 -2.97 -2.34
C ALA A 145 22.05 -4.46 -2.04
N SER A 146 21.74 -5.20 -3.10
CA SER A 146 21.38 -6.62 -3.16
C SER A 146 21.99 -7.54 -2.10
N SER A 147 21.18 -8.44 -1.55
CA SER A 147 21.66 -9.73 -1.01
C SER A 147 22.50 -10.48 -2.06
N PRO A 148 23.62 -11.13 -1.68
CA PRO A 148 24.64 -11.63 -2.61
C PRO A 148 24.26 -12.88 -3.43
N GLU A 149 23.05 -13.44 -3.30
CA GLU A 149 22.65 -14.65 -4.01
C GLU A 149 22.02 -14.36 -5.38
N ARG A 150 22.88 -14.08 -6.36
CA ARG A 150 22.54 -14.25 -7.77
C ARG A 150 23.68 -14.97 -8.49
N ARG A 151 23.82 -16.28 -8.26
CA ARG A 151 24.51 -17.17 -9.20
C ARG A 151 23.46 -17.99 -9.94
N ALA A 152 23.29 -17.65 -11.21
CA ALA A 152 22.64 -18.40 -12.29
C ALA A 152 21.28 -19.06 -11.96
N MET A 153 20.19 -18.51 -12.51
CA MET A 153 18.98 -19.31 -12.73
C MET A 153 18.45 -19.11 -14.15
N PRO A 154 18.16 -20.20 -14.90
CA PRO A 154 17.78 -20.14 -16.30
C PRO A 154 16.39 -19.50 -16.52
N ARG A 155 16.28 -18.81 -17.66
CA ARG A 155 15.10 -18.12 -18.14
C ARG A 155 14.05 -19.12 -18.66
N THR A 156 13.27 -19.70 -17.77
CA THR A 156 12.02 -20.37 -18.17
C THR A 156 10.90 -19.98 -17.20
N ILE A 157 10.07 -19.04 -17.64
CA ILE A 157 8.79 -18.72 -17.00
C ILE A 157 7.81 -19.82 -17.45
N GLY A 158 7.57 -20.79 -16.57
CA GLY A 158 6.49 -21.76 -16.74
C GLY A 158 5.16 -21.21 -16.19
N PRO A 159 4.01 -21.62 -16.74
CA PRO A 159 2.70 -21.14 -16.28
C PRO A 159 2.39 -21.64 -14.85
N ARG A 160 1.72 -20.78 -14.07
CA ARG A 160 1.21 -21.08 -12.71
C ARG A 160 0.36 -22.36 -12.77
N ARG A 161 0.76 -23.40 -12.04
CA ARG A 161 -0.12 -24.53 -11.74
C ARG A 161 -1.14 -24.09 -10.69
N SER A 162 -2.41 -24.05 -11.06
CA SER A 162 -3.55 -23.98 -10.14
C SER A 162 -3.69 -25.34 -9.44
N THR A 163 -3.37 -25.42 -8.16
CA THR A 163 -3.78 -26.56 -7.33
C THR A 163 -5.18 -26.33 -6.81
N THR A 164 -6.18 -26.61 -7.66
CA THR A 164 -7.54 -26.88 -7.22
C THR A 164 -7.57 -28.29 -6.65
N ALA A 165 -7.67 -28.42 -5.33
CA ALA A 165 -8.05 -29.68 -4.70
C ALA A 165 -9.57 -29.88 -4.88
N PRO A 166 -10.05 -31.04 -5.36
CA PRO A 166 -11.48 -31.30 -5.46
C PRO A 166 -12.07 -31.61 -4.07
N CYS A 167 -12.99 -30.76 -3.62
CA CYS A 167 -13.82 -31.01 -2.44
C CYS A 167 -14.87 -32.07 -2.81
N SER A 168 -14.71 -33.30 -2.31
CA SER A 168 -15.65 -34.40 -2.54
C SER A 168 -16.84 -34.32 -1.57
N CYS A 169 -17.93 -33.71 -2.02
CA CYS A 169 -19.26 -33.87 -1.42
C CYS A 169 -19.75 -35.31 -1.67
N ARG A 170 -19.85 -36.16 -0.64
CA ARG A 170 -20.62 -37.40 -0.69
C ARG A 170 -21.89 -37.28 0.15
N ARG A 171 -22.99 -36.89 -0.51
CA ARG A 171 -24.33 -37.26 -0.08
C ARG A 171 -24.50 -38.76 -0.27
N LYS A 172 -25.00 -39.47 0.74
CA LYS A 172 -25.87 -40.64 0.53
C LYS A 172 -27.07 -40.52 1.48
N SER A 173 -28.23 -40.55 0.86
CA SER A 173 -29.57 -40.46 1.43
C SER A 173 -29.99 -41.79 2.06
N SER A 174 -30.81 -41.67 3.10
CA SER A 174 -31.83 -42.59 3.64
C SER A 174 -32.09 -43.95 2.97
N ALA A 175 -32.08 -44.99 3.81
CA ALA A 175 -33.19 -45.93 4.01
C ALA A 175 -33.26 -46.25 5.51
#